data_AF-A0A1C6DYP6-F1
#
_entry.id   AF-A0A1C6DYP6-F1
#
_cell.length_a   1.000
_cell.length_b   1.000
_cell.length_c   1.000
_cell.angle_alpha   90.00
_cell.angle_beta   90.00
_cell.angle_gamma   90.00
#
_symmetry.space_group_name_H-M   'P 1'
#
loop_
_entity.id
_entity.type
_entity.pdbx_description
1 polymer ?
#
loop_
_entity_poly.entity_id
_entity_poly.type
_entity_poly.pdbx_seq_one_letter_code
_entity_poly.pdbx_strand_id
1 'polypeptide(L)' 'MKKINWVRKLTSRKLWTAVASFVSMMIVATGGAENTATQVTALIMAGASVVAYIIGEGLTDAACIEDETEK' A
#
# COMPACT_ATOMS: atom_id res chain seq x y z
N MET A 1 -8.11 2.86 24.46
CA MET A 1 -8.24 2.66 23.00
C MET A 1 -6.92 2.10 22.47
N LYS A 2 -6.93 0.92 21.82
CA LYS A 2 -5.69 0.35 21.25
C LYS A 2 -5.19 1.30 20.14
N LYS A 3 -3.97 1.82 20.24
CA LYS A 3 -3.34 2.62 19.17
C LYS A 3 -3.36 1.78 17.89
N ILE A 4 -4.01 2.28 16.84
CA ILE A 4 -4.08 1.60 15.56
C ILE A 4 -2.71 1.75 14.89
N ASN A 5 -2.06 0.62 14.59
CA ASN A 5 -0.82 0.61 13.81
C ASN A 5 -1.14 0.85 12.33
N TRP A 6 -1.26 2.13 11.96
CA TRP A 6 -1.57 2.57 10.61
C TRP A 6 -0.53 2.10 9.59
N VAL A 7 0.75 2.14 9.95
CA VAL A 7 1.86 1.62 9.13
C VAL A 7 1.59 0.17 8.71
N ARG A 8 1.30 -0.71 9.66
CA ARG A 8 1.00 -2.13 9.38
C ARG A 8 -0.25 -2.32 8.53
N LYS A 9 -1.22 -1.42 8.64
CA LYS A 9 -2.48 -1.50 7.90
C LYS A 9 -2.32 -1.00 6.46
N LEU A 10 -1.54 0.06 6.26
CA LEU A 10 -1.21 0.65 4.96
C LEU A 10 -0.24 -0.21 4.15
N THR A 11 0.64 -1.00 4.79
CA THR A 11 1.50 -1.98 4.10
C THR A 11 0.85 -3.35 3.94
N SER A 12 -0.39 -3.54 4.43
CA SER A 12 -1.04 -4.84 4.41
C SER A 12 -1.49 -5.23 3.00
N ARG A 13 -1.06 -6.41 2.53
CA ARG A 13 -1.56 -6.99 1.27
C ARG A 13 -3.08 -7.02 1.20
N LYS A 14 -3.77 -7.28 2.32
CA LYS A 14 -5.24 -7.36 2.37
C LYS A 14 -5.91 -6.03 2.01
N LEU A 15 -5.30 -4.90 2.39
CA LEU A 15 -5.80 -3.57 2.05
C LEU A 15 -5.64 -3.32 0.55
N TRP A 16 -4.43 -3.56 0.02
CA TRP A 16 -4.15 -3.34 -1.41
C TRP A 16 -4.93 -4.26 -2.33
N THR A 17 -5.14 -5.53 -1.97
CA THR A 17 -5.99 -6.44 -2.74
C THR A 17 -7.44 -5.99 -2.78
N ALA A 18 -7.95 -5.42 -1.67
CA ALA A 18 -9.32 -4.89 -1.61
C ALA A 18 -9.47 -3.62 -2.45
N VAL A 19 -8.47 -2.73 -2.42
CA VAL A 19 -8.45 -1.54 -3.28
C VAL A 19 -8.38 -1.95 -4.75
N ALA A 20 -7.50 -2.89 -5.10
CA ALA A 20 -7.35 -3.37 -6.46
C ALA A 20 -8.63 -4.02 -7.00
N SER A 21 -9.30 -4.89 -6.21
CA SER A 21 -10.56 -5.51 -6.64
C SER A 21 -11.70 -4.51 -6.77
N PHE A 22 -11.77 -3.53 -5.88
CA PHE A 22 -12.74 -2.45 -5.96
C PHE A 22 -12.58 -1.61 -7.22
N VAL A 23 -11.34 -1.17 -7.51
CA VAL A 23 -11.05 -0.37 -8.71
C VAL A 23 -11.27 -1.17 -9.98
N SER A 24 -10.89 -2.45 -10.00
CA SER A 24 -11.15 -3.34 -11.14
C SER A 24 -12.65 -3.43 -11.46
N MET A 25 -13.49 -3.65 -10.44
CA MET A 25 -14.95 -3.69 -10.58
C MET A 25 -15.53 -2.35 -11.04
N MET A 26 -15.00 -1.23 -10.55
CA MET A 26 -15.44 0.10 -11.00
C MET A 26 -15.15 0.34 -12.48
N ILE A 27 -13.97 -0.04 -12.96
CA ILE A 27 -13.58 0.14 -14.37
C ILE A 27 -14.55 -0.61 -15.28
N VAL A 28 -14.81 -1.88 -14.96
CA VAL A 28 -15.75 -2.71 -15.72
C VAL A 28 -17.17 -2.13 -15.66
N ALA A 29 -17.63 -1.70 -14.48
CA ALA A 29 -18.95 -1.10 -14.30
C ALA A 29 -19.16 0.18 -15.10
N THR A 30 -18.10 0.97 -15.33
CA THR A 30 -18.14 2.19 -16.16
C THR A 30 -18.03 1.93 -17.67
N GLY A 31 -18.00 0.66 -18.10
CA GLY A 31 -17.86 0.28 -19.51
C GLY A 31 -16.40 0.24 -20.00
N GLY A 32 -15.42 0.23 -19.09
CA GLY A 32 -14.01 0.07 -19.42
C GLY A 32 -13.67 -1.37 -19.81
N ALA A 33 -12.65 -1.54 -20.67
CA ALA A 33 -12.22 -2.86 -21.12
C ALA A 33 -11.56 -3.66 -19.98
N GLU A 34 -11.76 -4.99 -19.99
CA GLU A 34 -11.16 -5.91 -18.99
C GLU A 34 -9.62 -5.84 -18.97
N ASN A 35 -9.00 -5.63 -20.13
CA ASN A 35 -7.55 -5.42 -20.23
C ASN A 35 -7.11 -4.18 -19.45
N THR A 36 -7.88 -3.09 -19.50
CA THR A 36 -7.60 -1.86 -18.74
C THR A 36 -7.78 -2.11 -17.24
N ALA A 37 -8.84 -2.81 -16.84
CA ALA A 37 -9.06 -3.17 -15.44
C ALA A 37 -7.90 -4.01 -14.87
N THR A 38 -7.41 -4.97 -15.66
CA THR A 38 -6.27 -5.81 -15.30
C THR A 38 -4.98 -5.00 -15.18
N GLN A 39 -4.70 -4.11 -16.15
CA GLN A 39 -3.52 -3.24 -16.11
C GLN A 39 -3.55 -2.30 -14.91
N VAL A 40 -4.68 -1.66 -14.61
CA VAL A 40 -4.82 -0.77 -13.45
C VAL A 40 -4.66 -1.56 -12.15
N THR A 41 -5.21 -2.77 -12.05
CA THR A 41 -5.03 -3.65 -10.90
C THR A 41 -3.55 -3.99 -10.69
N ALA A 42 -2.83 -4.35 -11.76
CA ALA A 42 -1.39 -4.63 -11.69
C ALA A 42 -0.60 -3.40 -11.24
N LEU A 43 -0.99 -2.21 -11.72
CA LEU A 43 -0.35 -0.95 -11.35
C LEU A 43 -0.59 -0.58 -9.87
N ILE A 44 -1.78 -0.84 -9.34
CA ILE A 44 -2.09 -0.68 -7.90
C ILE A 44 -1.20 -1.60 -7.06
N MET A 45 -1.01 -2.85 -7.48
CA MET A 45 -0.15 -3.81 -6.76
C MET A 45 1.34 -3.45 -6.85
N ALA A 46 1.79 -2.87 -7.97
CA ALA A 46 3.13 -2.32 -8.09
C ALA A 46 3.32 -1.10 -7.17
N GLY A 47 2.35 -0.18 -7.15
CA GLY A 47 2.33 0.98 -6.24
C GLY A 47 2.35 0.60 -4.77
N ALA A 48 1.63 -0.48 -4.40
CA ALA A 48 1.66 -1.04 -3.05
C ALA A 48 3.08 -1.41 -2.59
N SER A 49 3.90 -1.96 -3.51
CA SER A 49 5.27 -2.36 -3.22
C SER A 49 6.17 -1.14 -2.97
N VAL A 50 5.98 -0.07 -3.74
CA VAL A 50 6.70 1.21 -3.55
C VAL A 50 6.33 1.84 -2.21
N VAL A 51 5.05 1.88 -1.86
CA VAL A 51 4.60 2.41 -0.56
C VAL A 51 5.15 1.59 0.60
N ALA A 52 5.17 0.25 0.48
CA ALA A 52 5.75 -0.61 1.49
C ALA A 52 7.27 -0.38 1.67
N TYR A 53 7.98 -0.14 0.58
CA TYR A 53 9.40 0.18 0.59
C TYR A 53 9.68 1.51 1.32
N ILE A 54 8.99 2.58 0.93
CA ILE A 54 9.16 3.92 1.55
C ILE A 54 8.86 3.87 3.05
N ILE A 55 7.80 3.17 3.44
CA ILE A 55 7.45 3.02 4.87
C ILE A 55 8.51 2.18 5.60
N GLY A 56 9.06 1.14 4.97
CA GLY A 56 10.14 0.34 5.53
C GLY A 56 11.43 1.15 5.73
N GLU A 57 11.81 1.97 4.76
CA GLU A 57 12.94 2.91 4.90
C GLU A 57 12.68 3.94 6.00
N GLY A 58 11.51 4.59 6.02
CA GLY A 58 11.18 5.59 7.04
C GLY A 58 11.14 5.03 8.47
N LEU A 59 10.74 3.76 8.66
CA LEU A 59 10.84 3.09 9.96
C LEU A 59 12.30 2.80 10.35
N THR A 60 13.15 2.46 9.38
CA THR A 60 14.57 2.18 9.61
C THR A 60 15.31 3.47 9.97
N ASP A 61 15.00 4.58 9.29
CA ASP A 61 15.57 5.91 9.56
C ASP A 61 15.13 6.43 10.94
N ALA A 62 13.85 6.30 11.29
CA ALA A 62 13.35 6.65 12.62
C ALA A 62 14.05 5.87 13.75
N ALA A 63 14.28 4.57 13.55
CA ALA A 63 15.02 3.75 14.51
C ALA A 63 16.50 4.17 14.63
N CYS A 64 17.13 4.57 13.52
CA CYS A 64 18.51 5.06 13.54
C CYS A 64 18.64 6.38 14.33
N ILE A 65 17.67 7.28 14.21
CA ILE A 65 17.65 8.54 14.98
C ILE A 65 17.43 8.27 16.48
N GLU A 66 16.59 7.30 16.84
CA GLU A 66 16.43 6.87 18.25
C GLU A 66 17.75 6.32 18.81
N ASP A 67 18.47 5.46 18.08
CA ASP A 67 19.76 4.91 18.52
C ASP A 67 20.89 5.97 18.64
N GLU A 68 20.84 7.06 17.86
CA GLU A 68 21.78 8.18 17.99
C GLU A 68 21.48 9.08 19.19
N THR A 69 20.20 9.21 19.57
CA THR A 69 19.78 10.07 20.68
C THR A 69 19.92 9.43 22.06
N GLU A 70 20.03 8.09 22.12
CA GLU A 70 20.24 7.34 23.37
C GLU A 70 21.73 7.13 23.74
N LYS A 71 22.68 7.61 22.91
CA LYS A 71 24.13 7.62 23.18
C LYS A 71 24.65 8.96 23.71
#